data_AF-A0A1G3X518-F1
#
_entry.id   AF-A0A1G3X518-F1
#
_cell.length_a   1.000
_cell.length_b   1.000
_cell.length_c   1.000
_cell.angle_alpha   90.00
_cell.angle_beta   90.00
_cell.angle_gamma   90.00
#
_symmetry.space_group_name_H-M   'P 1'
#
loop_
_entity.id
_entity.type
_entity.pdbx_description
1 polymer ?
#
loop_
_entity_poly.entity_id
_entity_poly.type
_entity_poly.pdbx_seq_one_letter_code
_entity_poly.pdbx_strand_id
1 'polypeptide(L)'
;MKKIFFAGLVLVFAFVLIACGPKEEAVDYSGVYTGYSWKGETSGVSFEEATEYIETTLTLNQEGVIEDASIDFKMKKGDVWISRLDTTANVAIDYSVTPVAATPGASYVAGSSMFTVSTAAMMSFYAVGVDSEGTVAVLLVDPITRYQFEIKLDQDFDYTRTVAEFTIGSGLIVPTKRVAGGALLSPTSWDDLAEKTFFNITGYSHVVKDTGVLQGVSNSSTIQLMLEKLGVTFVDGKPQTMDTDYGFFGLGGWAGNYEGISEYLIGKSALEVLSLVDWTNERYVPSINDQNQFGIDVEAGATVTVQDSFDLIAGASVRMSRESESYQKALVAAGILTLDQVIYGRF
;
A
#
# COMPACT_ATOMS: atom_id res chain seq x y z
N MET A 1 71.85 9.38 -21.86
CA MET A 1 70.89 9.30 -23.00
C MET A 1 70.26 7.91 -23.19
N LYS A 2 71.01 6.79 -23.21
CA LYS A 2 70.43 5.43 -23.40
C LYS A 2 69.39 4.99 -22.36
N LYS A 3 69.50 5.42 -21.10
CA LYS A 3 68.54 5.05 -20.03
C LYS A 3 67.18 5.75 -20.12
N ILE A 4 67.14 6.96 -20.68
CA ILE A 4 65.89 7.73 -20.87
C ILE A 4 65.08 7.15 -22.04
N PHE A 5 65.76 6.69 -23.08
CA PHE A 5 65.12 6.05 -24.23
C PHE A 5 64.49 4.69 -23.86
N PHE A 6 65.14 3.92 -22.98
CA PHE A 6 64.60 2.64 -22.49
C PHE A 6 63.38 2.83 -21.58
N ALA A 7 63.40 3.87 -20.72
CA ALA A 7 62.25 4.19 -19.87
C ALA A 7 61.03 4.65 -20.69
N GLY A 8 61.26 5.45 -21.74
CA GLY A 8 60.18 5.85 -22.67
C GLY A 8 59.59 4.68 -23.45
N LEU A 9 60.42 3.73 -23.89
CA LEU A 9 59.95 2.55 -24.63
C LEU A 9 59.11 1.60 -23.76
N VAL A 10 59.50 1.42 -22.49
CA VAL A 10 58.75 0.61 -21.52
C VAL A 10 57.41 1.27 -21.17
N LEU A 11 57.37 2.61 -21.05
CA LEU A 11 56.13 3.33 -20.79
C LEU A 11 55.15 3.23 -21.96
N VAL A 12 55.63 3.33 -23.20
CA VAL A 12 54.80 3.16 -24.40
C VAL A 12 54.29 1.72 -24.52
N PHE A 13 55.12 0.71 -24.24
CA PHE A 13 54.67 -0.69 -24.22
C PHE A 13 53.65 -0.97 -23.11
N ALA A 14 53.80 -0.35 -21.93
CA ALA A 14 52.81 -0.45 -20.86
C ALA A 14 51.47 0.18 -21.25
N PHE A 15 51.48 1.34 -21.91
CA PHE A 15 50.26 1.99 -22.40
C PHE A 15 49.57 1.21 -23.52
N VAL A 16 50.33 0.58 -24.44
CA VAL A 16 49.78 -0.27 -25.51
C VAL A 16 49.18 -1.57 -24.96
N LEU A 17 49.79 -2.16 -23.91
CA LEU A 17 49.26 -3.35 -23.24
C LEU A 17 48.00 -3.06 -22.42
N ILE A 18 47.88 -1.87 -21.80
CA ILE A 18 46.66 -1.44 -21.10
C ILE A 18 45.54 -1.09 -22.10
N ALA A 19 45.88 -0.52 -23.26
CA ALA A 19 44.91 -0.17 -24.30
C ALA A 19 44.42 -1.37 -25.15
N CYS A 20 45.09 -2.52 -25.08
CA CYS A 20 44.73 -3.76 -25.77
C CYS A 20 44.28 -4.88 -24.82
N GLY A 21 44.00 -4.58 -23.55
CA GLY A 21 43.22 -5.48 -22.72
C GLY A 21 41.86 -5.75 -23.41
N PRO A 22 41.28 -6.95 -23.30
CA PRO A 22 39.91 -7.16 -23.75
C PRO A 22 39.07 -6.06 -23.09
N LYS A 23 38.42 -5.21 -23.91
CA LYS A 23 37.36 -4.36 -23.36
C LYS A 23 36.40 -5.34 -22.71
N GLU A 24 36.23 -5.26 -21.40
CA GLU A 24 35.05 -5.86 -20.78
C GLU A 24 33.88 -5.36 -21.60
N GLU A 25 33.22 -6.26 -22.32
CA GLU A 25 31.99 -5.90 -23.01
C GLU A 25 31.09 -5.33 -21.91
N ALA A 26 30.67 -4.08 -22.10
CA ALA A 26 29.73 -3.47 -21.18
C ALA A 26 28.53 -4.41 -21.10
N VAL A 27 28.22 -4.87 -19.87
CA VAL A 27 27.09 -5.76 -19.64
C VAL A 27 25.85 -5.00 -20.10
N ASP A 28 25.16 -5.54 -21.11
CA ASP A 28 23.90 -4.99 -21.59
C ASP A 28 22.77 -5.57 -20.74
N TYR A 29 22.16 -4.72 -19.91
CA TYR A 29 21.05 -5.09 -19.04
C TYR A 29 19.67 -4.91 -19.69
N SER A 30 19.61 -4.56 -20.99
CA SER A 30 18.33 -4.24 -21.61
C SER A 30 17.41 -5.45 -21.71
N GLY A 31 16.15 -5.26 -21.32
CA GLY A 31 15.16 -6.34 -21.34
C GLY A 31 13.98 -6.09 -20.44
N VAL A 32 13.07 -7.07 -20.42
CA VAL A 32 11.92 -7.12 -19.52
C VAL A 32 12.09 -8.31 -18.60
N TYR A 33 12.06 -8.07 -17.29
CA TYR A 33 12.37 -9.06 -16.26
C TYR A 33 11.25 -9.12 -15.23
N THR A 34 10.80 -10.34 -14.91
CA THR A 34 9.74 -10.56 -13.93
C THR A 34 10.23 -11.42 -12.79
N GLY A 35 9.99 -10.97 -11.56
CA GLY A 35 10.23 -11.73 -10.33
C GLY A 35 8.93 -12.00 -9.58
N TYR A 36 8.86 -13.14 -8.90
CA TYR A 36 7.68 -13.60 -8.16
C TYR A 36 8.02 -13.94 -6.72
N SER A 37 7.15 -13.56 -5.78
CA SER A 37 7.13 -14.08 -4.41
C SER A 37 5.73 -14.61 -4.14
N TRP A 38 5.60 -15.73 -3.42
CA TRP A 38 4.30 -16.32 -3.15
C TRP A 38 4.15 -16.87 -1.75
N LYS A 39 2.88 -16.99 -1.34
CA LYS A 39 2.53 -17.46 -0.01
C LYS A 39 2.93 -18.92 0.19
N GLY A 40 3.78 -19.15 1.19
CA GLY A 40 4.24 -20.48 1.57
C GLY A 40 5.53 -20.91 0.87
N GLU A 41 6.16 -20.04 0.07
CA GLU A 41 7.42 -20.33 -0.62
C GLU A 41 8.51 -20.87 0.33
N THR A 42 8.76 -20.16 1.43
CA THR A 42 9.76 -20.56 2.44
C THR A 42 9.40 -21.85 3.18
N SER A 43 8.15 -22.31 3.07
CA SER A 43 7.66 -23.57 3.61
C SER A 43 7.56 -24.68 2.56
N GLY A 44 8.09 -24.45 1.35
CA GLY A 44 8.16 -25.44 0.27
C GLY A 44 6.89 -25.59 -0.56
N VAL A 45 5.92 -24.66 -0.45
CA VAL A 45 4.74 -24.64 -1.32
C VAL A 45 5.18 -24.27 -2.73
N SER A 46 4.75 -25.03 -3.74
CA SER A 46 5.03 -24.69 -5.14
C SER A 46 4.25 -23.46 -5.60
N PHE A 47 4.71 -22.78 -6.65
CA PHE A 47 4.00 -21.62 -7.19
C PHE A 47 2.59 -22.01 -7.70
N GLU A 48 2.45 -23.21 -8.26
CA GLU A 48 1.18 -23.76 -8.76
C GLU A 48 0.16 -24.01 -7.65
N GLU A 49 0.63 -24.32 -6.44
CA GLU A 49 -0.19 -24.53 -5.24
C GLU A 49 -0.47 -23.23 -4.48
N ALA A 50 0.17 -22.13 -4.87
CA ALA A 50 0.01 -20.85 -4.20
C ALA A 50 -1.44 -20.35 -4.29
N THR A 51 -1.88 -19.71 -3.20
CA THR A 51 -3.20 -19.05 -3.12
C THR A 51 -3.09 -17.53 -3.23
N GLU A 52 -1.89 -17.00 -3.05
CA GLU A 52 -1.57 -15.58 -3.15
C GLU A 52 -0.13 -15.47 -3.69
N TYR A 53 0.10 -14.54 -4.59
CA TYR A 53 1.45 -14.20 -5.07
C TYR A 53 1.54 -12.72 -5.43
N ILE A 54 2.76 -12.22 -5.50
CA ILE A 54 3.09 -10.89 -5.99
C ILE A 54 4.14 -11.02 -7.08
N GLU A 55 3.94 -10.25 -8.14
CA GLU A 55 4.88 -10.15 -9.26
C GLU A 55 5.38 -8.72 -9.40
N THR A 56 6.66 -8.58 -9.73
CA THR A 56 7.26 -7.31 -10.14
C THR A 56 7.84 -7.49 -11.53
N THR A 57 7.48 -6.61 -12.46
CA THR A 57 8.06 -6.55 -13.81
C THR A 57 8.83 -5.26 -13.99
N LEU A 58 10.05 -5.35 -14.50
CA LEU A 58 10.94 -4.21 -14.79
C LEU A 58 11.31 -4.23 -16.27
N THR A 59 11.29 -3.06 -16.91
CA THR A 59 11.94 -2.83 -18.21
C THR A 59 13.22 -2.04 -17.95
N LEU A 60 14.36 -2.59 -18.36
CA LEU A 60 15.67 -1.96 -18.18
C LEU A 60 16.25 -1.54 -19.53
N ASN A 61 17.03 -0.46 -19.52
CA ASN A 61 17.88 -0.08 -20.64
C ASN A 61 19.27 -0.75 -20.55
N GLN A 62 20.16 -0.45 -21.51
CA GLN A 62 21.48 -1.07 -21.59
C GLN A 62 22.35 -0.81 -20.36
N GLU A 63 22.20 0.36 -19.71
CA GLU A 63 22.94 0.71 -18.49
C GLU A 63 22.28 0.21 -17.20
N GLY A 64 21.15 -0.51 -17.29
CA GLY A 64 20.39 -0.97 -16.12
C GLY A 64 19.54 0.12 -15.48
N VAL A 65 19.24 1.20 -16.19
CA VAL A 65 18.24 2.19 -15.78
C VAL A 65 16.85 1.61 -16.00
N ILE A 66 15.98 1.72 -14.99
CA ILE A 66 14.60 1.27 -15.04
C ILE A 66 13.79 2.25 -15.90
N GLU A 67 13.35 1.81 -17.07
CA GLU A 67 12.49 2.58 -17.97
C GLU A 67 11.02 2.42 -17.64
N ASP A 68 10.64 1.25 -17.12
CA ASP A 68 9.27 0.94 -16.69
C ASP A 68 9.29 -0.05 -15.52
N ALA A 69 8.29 0.04 -14.65
CA ALA A 69 8.12 -0.85 -13.50
C ALA A 69 6.63 -1.09 -13.24
N SER A 70 6.28 -2.31 -12.83
CA SER A 70 4.92 -2.64 -12.39
C SER A 70 4.96 -3.67 -11.28
N ILE A 71 4.04 -3.55 -10.32
CA ILE A 71 3.88 -4.49 -9.21
C ILE A 71 2.42 -4.89 -9.10
N ASP A 72 2.12 -6.19 -9.07
CA ASP A 72 0.76 -6.71 -8.90
C ASP A 72 0.71 -7.83 -7.85
N PHE A 73 -0.13 -7.64 -6.84
CA PHE A 73 -0.47 -8.67 -5.88
C PHE A 73 -1.78 -9.35 -6.28
N LYS A 74 -1.73 -10.66 -6.46
CA LYS A 74 -2.88 -11.47 -6.86
C LYS A 74 -3.25 -12.45 -5.76
N MET A 75 -4.55 -12.63 -5.58
CA MET A 75 -5.14 -13.57 -4.63
C MET A 75 -6.20 -14.43 -5.28
N LYS A 76 -6.24 -15.70 -4.89
CA LYS A 76 -7.19 -16.66 -5.42
C LYS A 76 -8.50 -16.60 -4.63
N LYS A 77 -9.63 -16.36 -5.32
CA LYS A 77 -10.99 -16.52 -4.77
C LYS A 77 -11.71 -17.63 -5.56
N GLY A 78 -11.81 -18.81 -4.96
CA GLY A 78 -12.24 -20.01 -5.69
C GLY A 78 -11.18 -20.40 -6.73
N ASP A 79 -11.56 -20.46 -8.00
CA ASP A 79 -10.64 -20.76 -9.12
C ASP A 79 -10.16 -19.52 -9.89
N VAL A 80 -10.53 -18.32 -9.44
CA VAL A 80 -10.21 -17.06 -10.12
C VAL A 80 -9.11 -16.31 -9.37
N TRP A 81 -8.12 -15.83 -10.12
CA TRP A 81 -7.14 -14.88 -9.62
C TRP A 81 -7.70 -13.46 -9.69
N ILE A 82 -7.60 -12.74 -8.57
CA ILE A 82 -8.04 -11.36 -8.44
C ILE A 82 -6.83 -10.51 -8.10
N SER A 83 -6.59 -9.47 -8.91
CA SER A 83 -5.55 -8.48 -8.67
C SER A 83 -5.98 -7.49 -7.60
N ARG A 84 -5.04 -7.02 -6.78
CA ARG A 84 -5.23 -5.86 -5.88
C ARG A 84 -5.20 -4.52 -6.60
N LEU A 85 -4.83 -4.50 -7.88
CA LEU A 85 -4.95 -3.34 -8.75
C LEU A 85 -6.39 -3.15 -9.25
N ASP A 86 -7.25 -4.16 -9.14
CA ASP A 86 -8.67 -4.03 -9.47
C ASP A 86 -9.37 -3.15 -8.43
N THR A 87 -9.65 -1.91 -8.83
CA THR A 87 -10.37 -0.90 -8.03
C THR A 87 -11.87 -0.93 -8.23
N THR A 88 -12.39 -1.86 -9.05
CA THR A 88 -13.83 -1.94 -9.32
C THR A 88 -14.58 -2.38 -8.07
N ALA A 89 -15.67 -1.69 -7.77
CA ALA A 89 -16.60 -2.07 -6.71
C ALA A 89 -18.05 -2.00 -7.19
N ASN A 90 -18.87 -2.90 -6.65
CA ASN A 90 -20.32 -2.75 -6.67
C ASN A 90 -20.76 -2.40 -5.26
N VAL A 91 -21.46 -1.27 -5.11
CA VAL A 91 -21.93 -0.77 -3.82
C VAL A 91 -23.44 -0.61 -3.88
N ALA A 92 -24.13 -1.13 -2.87
CA ALA A 92 -25.54 -0.88 -2.63
C ALA A 92 -25.73 -0.34 -1.21
N ILE A 93 -26.62 0.64 -1.07
CA ILE A 93 -26.95 1.28 0.21
C ILE A 93 -28.41 0.98 0.58
N ASP A 94 -28.63 0.44 1.77
CA ASP A 94 -29.94 0.29 2.39
C ASP A 94 -30.13 1.37 3.47
N TYR A 95 -30.78 2.47 3.07
CA TYR A 95 -31.08 3.60 3.94
C TYR A 95 -32.07 3.27 5.06
N SER A 96 -32.75 2.12 5.03
CA SER A 96 -33.62 1.68 6.13
C SER A 96 -32.85 1.12 7.33
N VAL A 97 -31.60 0.70 7.11
CA VAL A 97 -30.73 0.18 8.17
C VAL A 97 -30.17 1.34 8.99
N THR A 98 -30.17 1.16 10.30
CA THR A 98 -29.35 1.97 11.22
C THR A 98 -28.09 1.17 11.53
N PRO A 99 -26.89 1.71 11.26
CA PRO A 99 -25.64 0.98 11.48
C PRO A 99 -25.49 0.66 12.98
N VAL A 100 -25.00 -0.54 13.26
CA VAL A 100 -24.71 -0.99 14.63
C VAL A 100 -23.24 -1.37 14.69
N ALA A 101 -22.54 -0.95 15.74
CA ALA A 101 -21.13 -1.26 15.90
C ALA A 101 -20.91 -2.77 16.03
N ALA A 102 -19.85 -3.28 15.40
CA ALA A 102 -19.34 -4.61 15.66
C ALA A 102 -18.91 -4.76 17.12
N THR A 103 -18.85 -5.99 17.63
CA THR A 103 -18.08 -6.29 18.84
C THR A 103 -16.66 -6.65 18.42
N PRO A 104 -15.61 -5.89 18.83
CA PRO A 104 -14.25 -6.15 18.42
C PRO A 104 -13.57 -7.20 19.33
N GLY A 105 -12.29 -7.48 19.11
CA GLY A 105 -11.52 -8.46 19.89
C GLY A 105 -11.67 -9.93 19.45
N ALA A 106 -11.29 -10.86 20.34
CA ALA A 106 -11.25 -12.29 20.06
C ALA A 106 -12.64 -12.90 19.81
N SER A 107 -13.66 -12.38 20.50
CA SER A 107 -15.07 -12.76 20.33
C SER A 107 -15.75 -11.90 19.28
N TYR A 108 -15.09 -11.66 18.15
CA TYR A 108 -15.57 -10.75 17.11
C TYR A 108 -16.98 -11.12 16.63
N VAL A 109 -17.86 -10.13 16.59
CA VAL A 109 -19.20 -10.22 16.00
C VAL A 109 -19.41 -9.00 15.11
N ALA A 110 -19.78 -9.22 13.85
CA ALA A 110 -20.15 -8.13 12.95
C ALA A 110 -21.43 -7.43 13.44
N GLY A 111 -21.46 -6.10 13.31
CA GLY A 111 -22.67 -5.33 13.53
C GLY A 111 -23.55 -5.26 12.28
N SER A 112 -24.53 -4.37 12.29
CA SER A 112 -25.40 -4.10 11.14
C SER A 112 -24.78 -3.02 10.27
N SER A 113 -24.79 -3.24 8.96
CA SER A 113 -24.24 -2.32 7.95
C SER A 113 -25.34 -1.89 6.98
N MET A 114 -25.34 -0.60 6.61
CA MET A 114 -26.18 -0.07 5.53
C MET A 114 -25.62 -0.45 4.15
N PHE A 115 -24.35 -0.86 4.06
CA PHE A 115 -23.64 -1.04 2.80
C PHE A 115 -23.41 -2.51 2.48
N THR A 116 -23.75 -2.89 1.25
CA THR A 116 -23.29 -4.14 0.64
C THR A 116 -22.24 -3.79 -0.41
N VAL A 117 -20.98 -4.15 -0.15
CA VAL A 117 -19.84 -3.88 -1.05
C VAL A 117 -19.26 -5.19 -1.57
N SER A 118 -19.11 -5.28 -2.89
CA SER A 118 -18.39 -6.36 -3.58
C SER A 118 -17.20 -5.77 -4.35
N THR A 119 -15.98 -6.05 -3.89
CA THR A 119 -14.73 -5.58 -4.50
C THR A 119 -13.57 -6.54 -4.21
N ALA A 120 -12.45 -6.36 -4.91
CA ALA A 120 -11.22 -7.12 -4.69
C ALA A 120 -10.61 -6.82 -3.31
N ALA A 121 -10.49 -5.54 -2.95
CA ALA A 121 -9.92 -5.06 -1.70
C ALA A 121 -10.60 -3.76 -1.24
N MET A 122 -10.78 -3.59 0.08
CA MET A 122 -11.44 -2.41 0.67
C MET A 122 -10.47 -1.50 1.43
N MET A 123 -9.16 -1.68 1.29
CA MET A 123 -8.18 -0.87 2.04
C MET A 123 -8.26 0.59 1.60
N SER A 124 -8.49 1.50 2.54
CA SER A 124 -8.70 2.94 2.27
C SER A 124 -9.90 3.24 1.35
N PHE A 125 -10.87 2.32 1.28
CA PHE A 125 -12.07 2.48 0.47
C PHE A 125 -13.05 3.46 1.11
N TYR A 126 -13.75 4.23 0.28
CA TYR A 126 -14.94 4.98 0.69
C TYR A 126 -16.10 4.75 -0.27
N ALA A 127 -17.32 4.92 0.24
CA ALA A 127 -18.52 5.07 -0.58
C ALA A 127 -19.45 6.11 0.04
N VAL A 128 -20.22 6.81 -0.79
CA VAL A 128 -21.17 7.83 -0.36
C VAL A 128 -22.40 7.81 -1.25
N GLY A 129 -23.56 8.13 -0.68
CA GLY A 129 -24.78 8.36 -1.45
C GLY A 129 -25.78 9.20 -0.66
N VAL A 130 -26.74 9.80 -1.36
CA VAL A 130 -27.81 10.59 -0.75
C VAL A 130 -29.14 10.15 -1.34
N ASP A 131 -30.07 9.69 -0.50
CA ASP A 131 -31.37 9.22 -0.98
C ASP A 131 -32.31 10.38 -1.39
N SER A 132 -33.53 10.03 -1.80
CA SER A 132 -34.56 11.00 -2.19
C SER A 132 -35.10 11.85 -1.04
N GLU A 133 -34.88 11.43 0.21
CA GLU A 133 -35.29 12.17 1.41
C GLU A 133 -34.18 13.12 1.88
N GLY A 134 -32.98 13.03 1.30
CA GLY A 134 -31.82 13.82 1.68
C GLY A 134 -30.99 13.18 2.79
N THR A 135 -31.18 11.89 3.07
CA THR A 135 -30.37 11.12 4.01
C THR A 135 -29.02 10.80 3.38
N VAL A 136 -27.94 11.25 4.01
CA VAL A 136 -26.56 10.97 3.60
C VAL A 136 -26.10 9.69 4.27
N ALA A 137 -25.57 8.76 3.48
CA ALA A 137 -24.87 7.58 3.95
C ALA A 137 -23.41 7.62 3.48
N VAL A 138 -22.46 7.44 4.41
CA VAL A 138 -21.03 7.36 4.11
C VAL A 138 -20.47 6.07 4.70
N LEU A 139 -19.58 5.44 3.94
CA LEU A 139 -18.72 4.34 4.36
C LEU A 139 -17.26 4.79 4.20
N LEU A 140 -16.44 4.59 5.23
CA LEU A 140 -15.00 4.79 5.21
C LEU A 140 -14.29 3.56 5.79
N VAL A 141 -13.26 3.04 5.13
CA VAL A 141 -12.51 1.88 5.64
C VAL A 141 -11.14 2.29 6.14
N ASP A 142 -10.97 2.30 7.46
CA ASP A 142 -9.71 2.71 8.08
C ASP A 142 -8.59 1.69 7.80
N PRO A 143 -7.45 2.10 7.21
CA PRO A 143 -6.39 1.16 6.88
C PRO A 143 -5.65 0.59 8.09
N ILE A 144 -5.75 1.25 9.25
CA ILE A 144 -5.00 0.90 10.47
C ILE A 144 -5.72 -0.19 11.25
N THR A 145 -7.02 0.02 11.51
CA THR A 145 -7.90 -0.93 12.22
C THR A 145 -8.50 -1.97 11.28
N ARG A 146 -8.57 -1.69 9.97
CA ARG A 146 -9.21 -2.52 8.95
C ARG A 146 -10.70 -2.74 9.24
N TYR A 147 -11.35 -1.75 9.84
CA TYR A 147 -12.80 -1.70 10.01
C TYR A 147 -13.45 -0.75 9.02
N GLN A 148 -14.66 -1.13 8.63
CA GLN A 148 -15.63 -0.30 7.96
C GLN A 148 -16.32 0.59 9.00
N PHE A 149 -16.23 1.89 8.81
CA PHE A 149 -16.91 2.93 9.59
C PHE A 149 -18.03 3.51 8.75
N GLU A 150 -19.21 3.63 9.33
CA GLU A 150 -20.40 4.14 8.65
C GLU A 150 -20.97 5.36 9.35
N ILE A 151 -21.47 6.29 8.55
CA ILE A 151 -22.11 7.52 8.98
C ILE A 151 -23.46 7.57 8.30
N LYS A 152 -24.51 7.84 9.08
CA LYS A 152 -25.87 8.10 8.59
C LYS A 152 -26.33 9.45 9.12
N LEU A 153 -26.67 10.38 8.23
CA LEU A 153 -27.11 11.73 8.58
C LEU A 153 -28.41 12.04 7.87
N ASP A 154 -29.43 12.41 8.63
CA ASP A 154 -30.72 12.81 8.08
C ASP A 154 -30.61 14.20 7.41
N GLN A 155 -31.61 14.55 6.59
CA GLN A 155 -31.62 15.82 5.84
C GLN A 155 -31.51 17.07 6.75
N ASP A 156 -32.06 16.99 7.96
CA ASP A 156 -32.09 18.11 8.92
C ASP A 156 -30.87 18.13 9.86
N PHE A 157 -29.86 17.29 9.62
CA PHE A 157 -28.61 17.31 10.37
C PHE A 157 -27.91 18.67 10.20
N ASP A 158 -27.27 19.18 11.28
CA ASP A 158 -26.48 20.40 11.21
C ASP A 158 -25.10 20.13 10.57
N TYR A 159 -25.02 20.31 9.25
CA TYR A 159 -23.79 20.10 8.47
C TYR A 159 -22.70 21.15 8.73
N THR A 160 -22.99 22.20 9.52
CA THR A 160 -21.98 23.18 9.94
C THR A 160 -21.16 22.70 11.15
N ARG A 161 -21.61 21.63 11.82
CA ARG A 161 -20.84 20.94 12.87
C ARG A 161 -19.48 20.51 12.35
N THR A 162 -18.53 20.39 13.26
CA THR A 162 -17.15 20.08 12.91
C THR A 162 -16.89 18.58 12.88
N VAL A 163 -15.91 18.17 12.07
CA VAL A 163 -15.42 16.78 12.02
C VAL A 163 -14.92 16.30 13.39
N ALA A 164 -14.43 17.19 14.26
CA ALA A 164 -14.04 16.87 15.63
C ALA A 164 -15.15 16.20 16.45
N GLU A 165 -16.41 16.45 16.10
CA GLU A 165 -17.58 15.94 16.81
C GLU A 165 -18.01 14.55 16.33
N PHE A 166 -17.49 14.08 15.18
CA PHE A 166 -17.71 12.72 14.65
C PHE A 166 -16.73 11.74 15.29
N THR A 167 -16.89 11.54 16.59
CA THR A 167 -16.12 10.55 17.33
C THR A 167 -16.83 9.21 17.36
N ILE A 168 -16.10 8.11 17.51
CA ILE A 168 -16.66 6.76 17.62
C ILE A 168 -17.65 6.67 18.80
N GLY A 169 -17.32 7.32 19.92
CA GLY A 169 -18.15 7.36 21.13
C GLY A 169 -19.41 8.21 20.99
N SER A 170 -19.46 9.15 20.04
CA SER A 170 -20.67 9.94 19.75
C SER A 170 -21.78 9.11 19.08
N GLY A 171 -21.42 7.96 18.49
CA GLY A 171 -22.32 7.13 17.68
C GLY A 171 -22.59 7.68 16.28
N LEU A 172 -22.02 8.84 15.91
CA LEU A 172 -22.18 9.43 14.57
C LEU A 172 -21.30 8.75 13.51
N ILE A 173 -20.21 8.11 13.94
CA ILE A 173 -19.38 7.24 13.12
C ILE A 173 -19.32 5.85 13.77
N VAL A 174 -19.82 4.85 13.07
CA VAL A 174 -20.11 3.53 13.64
C VAL A 174 -19.24 2.46 12.97
N PRO A 175 -18.33 1.80 13.70
CA PRO A 175 -17.52 0.72 13.14
C PRO A 175 -18.32 -0.59 13.02
N THR A 176 -18.85 -0.91 11.84
CA THR A 176 -19.85 -1.98 11.66
C THR A 176 -19.25 -3.34 11.35
N LYS A 177 -18.12 -3.39 10.64
CA LYS A 177 -17.55 -4.66 10.14
C LYS A 177 -16.03 -4.62 9.99
N ARG A 178 -15.36 -5.73 10.31
CA ARG A 178 -13.95 -5.92 10.00
C ARG A 178 -13.80 -6.36 8.54
N VAL A 179 -13.03 -5.63 7.73
CA VAL A 179 -12.85 -5.91 6.31
C VAL A 179 -11.67 -6.85 6.03
N ALA A 180 -10.69 -6.91 6.94
CA ALA A 180 -9.51 -7.77 6.83
C ALA A 180 -8.87 -8.06 8.20
N GLY A 181 -8.13 -9.18 8.32
CA GLY A 181 -7.29 -9.47 9.49
C GLY A 181 -5.96 -8.73 9.44
N GLY A 182 -5.10 -8.88 10.46
CA GLY A 182 -3.73 -8.33 10.45
C GLY A 182 -3.63 -6.81 10.59
N ALA A 183 -4.60 -6.19 11.26
CA ALA A 183 -4.63 -4.76 11.53
C ALA A 183 -3.46 -4.33 12.43
N LEU A 184 -2.88 -3.15 12.16
CA LEU A 184 -1.84 -2.56 13.00
C LEU A 184 -2.38 -2.21 14.39
N LEU A 185 -3.63 -1.73 14.45
CA LEU A 185 -4.39 -1.55 15.67
C LEU A 185 -5.56 -2.54 15.69
N SER A 186 -5.54 -3.47 16.63
CA SER A 186 -6.65 -4.42 16.83
C SER A 186 -7.40 -4.06 18.10
N PRO A 187 -8.42 -3.17 18.04
CA PRO A 187 -9.16 -2.77 19.24
C PRO A 187 -9.83 -3.98 19.91
N THR A 188 -9.88 -3.97 21.23
CA THR A 188 -10.62 -4.95 22.04
C THR A 188 -11.91 -4.37 22.61
N SER A 189 -12.01 -3.04 22.68
CA SER A 189 -13.23 -2.28 22.92
C SER A 189 -13.25 -1.04 22.03
N TRP A 190 -14.46 -0.55 21.70
CA TRP A 190 -14.61 0.77 21.07
C TRP A 190 -14.43 1.92 22.07
N ASP A 191 -14.57 1.65 23.37
CA ASP A 191 -14.35 2.66 24.42
C ASP A 191 -12.92 3.19 24.39
N ASP A 192 -11.95 2.35 24.01
CA ASP A 192 -10.54 2.72 23.85
C ASP A 192 -10.33 3.80 22.77
N LEU A 193 -11.28 3.91 21.84
CA LEU A 193 -11.28 4.83 20.72
C LEU A 193 -12.46 5.82 20.75
N ALA A 194 -13.22 5.90 21.86
CA ALA A 194 -14.46 6.67 21.93
C ALA A 194 -14.27 8.16 21.60
N GLU A 195 -13.15 8.75 22.03
CA GLU A 195 -12.81 10.17 21.77
C GLU A 195 -12.11 10.38 20.42
N LYS A 196 -11.96 9.32 19.61
CA LYS A 196 -11.29 9.39 18.31
C LYS A 196 -12.29 9.60 17.19
N THR A 197 -11.91 10.46 16.26
CA THR A 197 -12.50 10.58 14.93
C THR A 197 -11.77 9.63 13.97
N PHE A 198 -12.32 9.42 12.79
CA PHE A 198 -11.64 8.67 11.72
C PHE A 198 -10.23 9.22 11.38
N PHE A 199 -10.04 10.53 11.56
CA PHE A 199 -8.83 11.26 11.16
C PHE A 199 -7.72 11.29 12.23
N ASN A 200 -7.97 10.70 13.41
CA ASN A 200 -7.01 10.71 14.52
C ASN A 200 -7.01 9.43 15.37
N ILE A 201 -7.47 8.30 14.81
CA ILE A 201 -7.41 6.98 15.45
C ILE A 201 -5.97 6.68 15.91
N THR A 202 -4.99 6.90 15.04
CA THR A 202 -3.56 6.79 15.39
C THR A 202 -2.72 7.88 14.72
N GLY A 203 -1.40 7.90 15.01
CA GLY A 203 -0.45 8.76 14.29
C GLY A 203 -0.39 8.49 12.79
N TYR A 204 -0.74 7.28 12.33
CA TYR A 204 -0.79 6.92 10.92
C TYR A 204 -2.06 7.41 10.22
N SER A 205 -3.04 7.99 10.93
CA SER A 205 -4.26 8.52 10.29
C SER A 205 -3.98 9.71 9.36
N HIS A 206 -2.75 10.23 9.35
CA HIS A 206 -2.30 11.23 8.40
C HIS A 206 -2.39 10.74 6.94
N VAL A 207 -2.21 9.43 6.68
CA VAL A 207 -2.34 8.84 5.32
C VAL A 207 -3.74 8.96 4.72
N VAL A 208 -4.75 9.23 5.55
CA VAL A 208 -6.14 9.45 5.12
C VAL A 208 -6.36 10.87 4.61
N LYS A 209 -5.65 11.86 5.18
CA LYS A 209 -5.99 13.29 5.08
C LYS A 209 -4.90 14.17 4.48
N ASP A 210 -3.68 13.66 4.36
CA ASP A 210 -2.56 14.45 3.83
C ASP A 210 -2.54 14.41 2.29
N THR A 211 -3.10 13.35 1.70
CA THR A 211 -3.20 13.13 0.25
C THR A 211 -4.58 12.62 -0.17
N GLY A 212 -4.91 12.74 -1.46
CA GLY A 212 -6.13 12.19 -2.05
C GLY A 212 -7.39 13.01 -1.81
N VAL A 213 -8.54 12.34 -1.90
CA VAL A 213 -9.88 12.96 -1.90
C VAL A 213 -10.15 13.77 -0.63
N LEU A 214 -9.70 13.29 0.54
CA LEU A 214 -9.91 13.96 1.83
C LEU A 214 -8.78 14.95 2.18
N GLN A 215 -7.92 15.29 1.23
CA GLN A 215 -6.84 16.25 1.45
C GLN A 215 -7.38 17.59 1.95
N GLY A 216 -6.81 18.05 3.07
CA GLY A 216 -7.15 19.32 3.72
C GLY A 216 -8.36 19.25 4.66
N VAL A 217 -8.99 18.07 4.81
CA VAL A 217 -9.99 17.85 5.87
C VAL A 217 -9.27 17.68 7.20
N SER A 218 -9.72 18.43 8.21
CA SER A 218 -9.16 18.41 9.56
C SER A 218 -10.29 18.38 10.59
N ASN A 219 -9.94 18.25 11.87
CA ASN A 219 -10.92 18.30 12.96
C ASN A 219 -11.71 19.63 13.01
N SER A 220 -11.16 20.73 12.50
CA SER A 220 -11.86 22.02 12.42
C SER A 220 -12.68 22.21 11.14
N SER A 221 -12.59 21.30 10.18
CA SER A 221 -13.41 21.32 8.97
C SER A 221 -14.87 21.01 9.32
N THR A 222 -15.80 21.56 8.55
CA THR A 222 -17.23 21.23 8.68
C THR A 222 -17.52 19.85 8.08
N ILE A 223 -18.60 19.21 8.55
CA ILE A 223 -19.09 17.97 7.93
C ILE A 223 -19.50 18.22 6.48
N GLN A 224 -20.09 19.37 6.16
CA GLN A 224 -20.38 19.75 4.79
C GLN A 224 -19.14 19.69 3.90
N LEU A 225 -18.02 20.31 4.31
CA LEU A 225 -16.79 20.31 3.52
C LEU A 225 -16.24 18.88 3.30
N MET A 226 -16.32 18.03 4.33
CA MET A 226 -15.91 16.63 4.20
C MET A 226 -16.79 15.88 3.17
N LEU A 227 -18.10 16.08 3.20
CA LEU A 227 -19.04 15.44 2.27
C LEU A 227 -18.90 15.98 0.84
N GLU A 228 -18.66 17.28 0.67
CA GLU A 228 -18.36 17.90 -0.62
C GLU A 228 -17.08 17.32 -1.25
N LYS A 229 -16.05 17.07 -0.42
CA LYS A 229 -14.83 16.38 -0.88
C LYS A 229 -15.13 14.97 -1.37
N LEU A 230 -16.09 14.28 -0.76
CA LEU A 230 -16.55 12.95 -1.20
C LEU A 230 -17.52 13.01 -2.40
N GLY A 231 -17.88 14.18 -2.90
CA GLY A 231 -18.73 14.37 -4.08
C GLY A 231 -20.18 14.78 -3.79
N VAL A 232 -20.58 14.92 -2.52
CA VAL A 232 -21.94 15.36 -2.17
C VAL A 232 -22.11 16.84 -2.52
N THR A 233 -23.15 17.17 -3.28
CA THR A 233 -23.51 18.57 -3.57
C THR A 233 -24.49 19.10 -2.54
N PHE A 234 -24.31 20.37 -2.14
CA PHE A 234 -25.23 21.08 -1.24
C PHE A 234 -25.90 22.27 -1.95
N VAL A 235 -27.19 22.47 -1.69
CA VAL A 235 -27.95 23.66 -2.09
C VAL A 235 -28.67 24.19 -0.85
N ASP A 236 -28.49 25.47 -0.54
CA ASP A 236 -29.06 26.13 0.65
C ASP A 236 -28.79 25.36 1.96
N GLY A 237 -27.60 24.76 2.08
CA GLY A 237 -27.18 23.98 3.25
C GLY A 237 -27.77 22.57 3.33
N LYS A 238 -28.47 22.09 2.30
CA LYS A 238 -29.06 20.74 2.24
C LYS A 238 -28.36 19.85 1.21
N PRO A 239 -28.06 18.57 1.55
CA PRO A 239 -27.47 17.64 0.60
C PRO A 239 -28.47 17.34 -0.52
N GLN A 240 -27.96 17.22 -1.74
CA GLN A 240 -28.75 16.86 -2.92
C GLN A 240 -28.69 15.35 -3.15
N THR A 241 -29.82 14.76 -3.55
CA THR A 241 -29.90 13.34 -3.93
C THR A 241 -28.82 12.99 -4.96
N MET A 242 -28.15 11.87 -4.73
CA MET A 242 -27.12 11.34 -5.62
C MET A 242 -27.13 9.81 -5.57
N ASP A 243 -26.87 9.20 -6.72
CA ASP A 243 -26.55 7.77 -6.77
C ASP A 243 -25.27 7.50 -5.98
N THR A 244 -25.07 6.24 -5.61
CA THR A 244 -23.88 5.84 -4.87
C THR A 244 -22.62 6.06 -5.70
N ASP A 245 -21.67 6.79 -5.12
CA ASP A 245 -20.31 6.95 -5.64
C ASP A 245 -19.30 6.30 -4.67
N TYR A 246 -18.14 5.91 -5.18
CA TYR A 246 -17.11 5.26 -4.39
C TYR A 246 -15.71 5.53 -4.92
N GLY A 247 -14.73 5.28 -4.07
CA GLY A 247 -13.33 5.37 -4.45
C GLY A 247 -12.41 4.93 -3.33
N PHE A 248 -11.18 5.39 -3.43
CA PHE A 248 -10.14 5.13 -2.43
C PHE A 248 -9.50 6.46 -2.03
N PHE A 249 -9.35 6.71 -0.73
CA PHE A 249 -8.66 7.89 -0.23
C PHE A 249 -7.15 7.63 -0.07
N GLY A 250 -6.40 8.67 0.33
CA GLY A 250 -4.94 8.66 0.30
C GLY A 250 -4.43 8.58 -1.13
N LEU A 251 -3.46 7.71 -1.39
CA LEU A 251 -2.94 7.49 -2.74
C LEU A 251 -3.78 6.59 -3.63
N GLY A 252 -4.96 6.11 -3.20
CA GLY A 252 -5.79 5.23 -4.02
C GLY A 252 -5.71 3.75 -3.62
N GLY A 253 -5.63 3.47 -2.31
CA GLY A 253 -5.63 2.10 -1.79
C GLY A 253 -4.34 1.33 -2.11
N TRP A 254 -4.48 0.02 -2.32
CA TRP A 254 -3.36 -0.84 -2.72
C TRP A 254 -2.85 -0.52 -4.13
N ALA A 255 -3.76 -0.24 -5.06
CA ALA A 255 -3.42 0.08 -6.44
C ALA A 255 -2.49 1.29 -6.51
N GLY A 256 -2.90 2.40 -5.90
CA GLY A 256 -2.09 3.60 -5.85
C GLY A 256 -0.78 3.46 -5.08
N ASN A 257 -0.71 2.56 -4.09
CA ASN A 257 0.55 2.26 -3.42
C ASN A 257 1.53 1.52 -4.34
N TYR A 258 1.06 0.56 -5.15
CA TYR A 258 1.91 -0.14 -6.12
C TYR A 258 2.28 0.74 -7.31
N GLU A 259 1.37 1.61 -7.75
CA GLU A 259 1.66 2.66 -8.73
C GLU A 259 2.75 3.60 -8.22
N GLY A 260 2.62 4.09 -6.98
CA GLY A 260 3.66 4.89 -6.33
C GLY A 260 5.02 4.22 -6.40
N ILE A 261 5.14 2.95 -5.97
CA ILE A 261 6.44 2.22 -5.99
C ILE A 261 7.01 2.18 -7.40
N SER A 262 6.15 1.90 -8.37
CA SER A 262 6.53 1.84 -9.78
C SER A 262 7.07 3.19 -10.27
N GLU A 263 6.38 4.29 -9.98
CA GLU A 263 6.82 5.66 -10.34
C GLU A 263 8.15 6.03 -9.71
N TYR A 264 8.41 5.63 -8.46
CA TYR A 264 9.69 5.89 -7.80
C TYR A 264 10.87 5.16 -8.47
N LEU A 265 10.63 3.94 -8.93
CA LEU A 265 11.66 3.10 -9.56
C LEU A 265 12.06 3.63 -10.94
N ILE A 266 11.11 4.20 -11.69
CA ILE A 266 11.37 4.72 -13.04
C ILE A 266 12.46 5.81 -13.01
N GLY A 267 13.45 5.65 -13.88
CA GLY A 267 14.63 6.51 -13.98
C GLY A 267 15.73 6.24 -12.95
N LYS A 268 15.54 5.26 -12.04
CA LYS A 268 16.60 4.81 -11.11
C LYS A 268 17.48 3.75 -11.76
N SER A 269 18.71 3.66 -11.27
CA SER A 269 19.61 2.56 -11.61
C SER A 269 19.24 1.32 -10.79
N ALA A 270 18.91 0.22 -11.48
CA ALA A 270 18.67 -1.08 -10.86
C ALA A 270 19.94 -1.66 -10.19
N LEU A 271 21.11 -1.13 -10.52
CA LEU A 271 22.39 -1.46 -9.87
C LEU A 271 22.57 -0.77 -8.52
N GLU A 272 21.83 0.30 -8.26
CA GLU A 272 21.90 1.08 -7.01
C GLU A 272 20.73 0.75 -6.08
N VAL A 273 19.53 0.57 -6.64
CA VAL A 273 18.32 0.21 -5.88
C VAL A 273 18.18 -1.30 -5.86
N LEU A 274 18.95 -1.99 -5.02
CA LEU A 274 18.94 -3.47 -4.96
C LEU A 274 17.78 -4.04 -4.11
N SER A 275 17.03 -3.20 -3.42
CA SER A 275 15.92 -3.60 -2.54
C SER A 275 14.92 -2.46 -2.38
N LEU A 276 13.64 -2.80 -2.18
CA LEU A 276 12.59 -1.84 -1.82
C LEU A 276 12.57 -1.51 -0.31
N VAL A 277 13.39 -2.21 0.47
CA VAL A 277 13.56 -2.03 1.92
C VAL A 277 15.02 -1.68 2.21
N ASP A 278 15.22 -0.68 3.07
CA ASP A 278 16.55 -0.35 3.58
C ASP A 278 16.96 -1.33 4.68
N TRP A 279 17.63 -2.41 4.26
CA TRP A 279 18.16 -3.43 5.16
C TRP A 279 19.41 -2.97 5.92
N THR A 280 20.00 -1.83 5.60
CA THR A 280 21.15 -1.29 6.34
C THR A 280 20.76 -0.72 7.69
N ASN A 281 19.46 -0.47 7.90
CA ASN A 281 18.92 -0.04 9.16
C ASN A 281 19.06 -1.16 10.22
N GLU A 282 19.83 -0.87 11.28
CA GLU A 282 20.13 -1.80 12.38
C GLU A 282 18.89 -2.39 13.05
N ARG A 283 17.72 -1.76 12.90
CA ARG A 283 16.45 -2.30 13.39
C ARG A 283 16.01 -3.58 12.67
N TYR A 284 16.34 -3.74 11.39
CA TYR A 284 15.84 -4.84 10.55
C TYR A 284 16.82 -5.99 10.40
N VAL A 285 18.13 -5.71 10.48
CA VAL A 285 19.19 -6.72 10.37
C VAL A 285 18.97 -7.93 11.29
N PRO A 286 18.61 -7.77 12.58
CA PRO A 286 18.39 -8.92 13.47
C PRO A 286 17.16 -9.76 13.12
N SER A 287 16.29 -9.27 12.23
CA SER A 287 15.08 -9.97 11.80
C SER A 287 15.28 -10.79 10.53
N ILE A 288 16.48 -10.80 9.96
CA ILE A 288 16.86 -11.67 8.84
C ILE A 288 17.66 -12.84 9.41
N ASN A 289 17.18 -14.06 9.20
CA ASN A 289 17.86 -15.27 9.68
C ASN A 289 18.99 -15.72 8.73
N ASP A 290 19.67 -16.82 9.07
CA ASP A 290 20.78 -17.39 8.29
C ASP A 290 20.36 -17.96 6.92
N GLN A 291 19.06 -18.11 6.68
CA GLN A 291 18.50 -18.48 5.36
C GLN A 291 17.99 -17.25 4.58
N ASN A 292 18.37 -16.04 4.96
CA ASN A 292 17.90 -14.77 4.38
C ASN A 292 16.38 -14.59 4.46
N GLN A 293 15.71 -15.16 5.46
CA GLN A 293 14.27 -15.01 5.65
C GLN A 293 13.99 -13.91 6.67
N PHE A 294 13.16 -12.95 6.28
CA PHE A 294 12.80 -11.81 7.13
C PHE A 294 11.53 -12.05 7.95
N GLY A 295 11.63 -11.90 9.27
CA GLY A 295 10.47 -11.79 10.18
C GLY A 295 9.67 -13.09 10.36
N ILE A 296 10.32 -14.24 10.18
CA ILE A 296 9.77 -15.58 10.45
C ILE A 296 9.97 -15.96 11.93
N ASP A 297 11.17 -15.74 12.45
CA ASP A 297 11.55 -16.19 13.81
C ASP A 297 11.40 -15.10 14.89
N VAL A 298 11.12 -13.87 14.48
CA VAL A 298 10.97 -12.71 15.37
C VAL A 298 9.84 -11.80 14.94
N GLU A 299 9.26 -11.07 15.90
CA GLU A 299 8.29 -10.03 15.60
C GLU A 299 8.97 -8.85 14.90
N ALA A 300 8.94 -8.86 13.57
CA ALA A 300 9.42 -7.74 12.76
C ALA A 300 8.35 -6.62 12.68
N GLY A 301 8.76 -5.36 12.90
CA GLY A 301 7.91 -4.18 12.74
C GLY A 301 7.75 -3.74 11.28
N ALA A 302 7.16 -2.57 11.06
CA ALA A 302 7.14 -1.92 9.73
C ALA A 302 8.57 -1.58 9.28
N THR A 303 8.91 -1.89 8.02
CA THR A 303 10.21 -1.64 7.38
C THR A 303 10.31 -0.18 6.91
N VAL A 304 11.52 0.41 6.91
CA VAL A 304 11.80 1.64 6.15
C VAL A 304 11.94 1.24 4.70
N THR A 305 11.27 1.96 3.81
CA THR A 305 11.12 1.56 2.41
C THR A 305 11.53 2.70 1.49
N VAL A 306 11.74 2.34 0.22
CA VAL A 306 12.25 3.26 -0.80
C VAL A 306 11.40 4.51 -1.04
N GLN A 307 10.13 4.49 -0.63
CA GLN A 307 9.18 5.60 -0.85
C GLN A 307 8.87 6.44 0.38
N ASP A 308 9.59 6.24 1.48
CA ASP A 308 9.15 6.68 2.81
C ASP A 308 7.70 6.20 3.09
N SER A 309 7.52 4.88 3.15
CA SER A 309 6.20 4.27 3.37
C SER A 309 5.46 4.83 4.56
N PHE A 310 6.12 5.43 5.56
CA PHE A 310 5.47 6.01 6.73
C PHE A 310 4.33 6.96 6.33
N ASP A 311 4.55 7.75 5.27
CA ASP A 311 3.62 8.75 4.75
C ASP A 311 2.58 8.19 3.77
N LEU A 312 2.64 6.89 3.47
CA LEU A 312 1.76 6.19 2.52
C LEU A 312 0.90 5.13 3.21
N ILE A 313 -0.10 4.58 2.49
CA ILE A 313 -0.93 3.46 2.97
C ILE A 313 -0.07 2.25 3.39
N ALA A 314 1.13 2.15 2.80
CA ALA A 314 2.18 1.23 3.22
C ALA A 314 2.56 1.33 4.71
N GLY A 315 2.76 2.53 5.25
CA GLY A 315 3.17 2.78 6.64
C GLY A 315 2.07 2.44 7.65
N ALA A 316 0.82 2.55 7.24
CA ALA A 316 -0.34 2.19 8.05
C ALA A 316 -0.62 0.68 8.09
N SER A 317 -0.18 -0.09 7.08
CA SER A 317 -0.71 -1.46 6.90
C SER A 317 0.21 -2.51 6.24
N VAL A 318 1.39 -2.14 5.73
CA VAL A 318 2.18 -2.98 4.81
C VAL A 318 3.60 -3.16 5.30
N ARG A 319 4.02 -4.43 5.37
CA ARG A 319 5.42 -4.81 5.39
C ARG A 319 5.79 -5.02 3.93
N MET A 320 6.64 -4.16 3.35
CA MET A 320 7.04 -4.24 1.93
C MET A 320 8.01 -5.40 1.63
N SER A 321 8.08 -6.40 2.50
CA SER A 321 9.11 -7.44 2.43
C SER A 321 8.86 -8.42 1.27
N ARG A 322 7.61 -8.84 1.03
CA ARG A 322 7.26 -9.67 -0.14
C ARG A 322 7.33 -8.89 -1.46
N GLU A 323 6.94 -7.62 -1.44
CA GLU A 323 7.11 -6.69 -2.56
C GLU A 323 8.61 -6.60 -2.92
N SER A 324 9.47 -6.36 -1.92
CA SER A 324 10.93 -6.29 -2.08
C SER A 324 11.53 -7.61 -2.57
N GLU A 325 11.04 -8.75 -2.10
CA GLU A 325 11.49 -10.06 -2.58
C GLU A 325 11.17 -10.25 -4.07
N SER A 326 9.94 -9.96 -4.51
CA SER A 326 9.57 -10.07 -5.93
C SER A 326 10.41 -9.13 -6.81
N TYR A 327 10.69 -7.92 -6.34
CA TYR A 327 11.59 -6.98 -7.00
C TYR A 327 13.03 -7.51 -7.10
N GLN A 328 13.60 -8.00 -5.99
CA GLN A 328 14.94 -8.61 -5.98
C GLN A 328 15.03 -9.80 -6.93
N LYS A 329 13.98 -10.61 -7.04
CA LYS A 329 13.93 -11.72 -8.01
C LYS A 329 13.83 -11.25 -9.46
N ALA A 330 13.23 -10.08 -9.73
CA ALA A 330 13.31 -9.46 -11.05
C ALA A 330 14.75 -9.04 -11.36
N LEU A 331 15.50 -8.54 -10.37
CA LEU A 331 16.94 -8.25 -10.50
C LEU A 331 17.78 -9.51 -10.69
N VAL A 332 17.40 -10.64 -10.08
CA VAL A 332 18.01 -11.95 -10.36
C VAL A 332 17.80 -12.36 -11.81
N ALA A 333 16.58 -12.20 -12.33
CA ALA A 333 16.28 -12.47 -13.73
C ALA A 333 17.07 -11.55 -14.69
N ALA A 334 17.38 -10.32 -14.27
CA ALA A 334 18.25 -9.39 -15.00
C ALA A 334 19.76 -9.70 -14.88
N GLY A 335 20.15 -10.69 -14.08
CA GLY A 335 21.57 -11.00 -13.81
C GLY A 335 22.30 -9.99 -12.93
N ILE A 336 21.56 -9.10 -12.27
CA ILE A 336 22.09 -8.06 -11.35
C ILE A 336 22.34 -8.64 -9.95
N LEU A 337 21.43 -9.50 -9.49
CA LEU A 337 21.55 -10.23 -8.23
C LEU A 337 21.65 -11.74 -8.48
N THR A 338 22.14 -12.46 -7.48
CA THR A 338 22.02 -13.92 -7.39
C THR A 338 20.94 -14.31 -6.40
N LEU A 339 20.37 -15.51 -6.54
CA LEU A 339 19.26 -15.96 -5.69
C LEU A 339 19.63 -16.03 -4.20
N ASP A 340 20.88 -16.33 -3.87
CA ASP A 340 21.40 -16.33 -2.51
C ASP A 340 21.53 -14.93 -1.88
N GLN A 341 21.46 -13.87 -2.68
CA GLN A 341 21.40 -12.49 -2.19
C GLN A 341 19.96 -12.03 -1.89
N VAL A 342 18.95 -12.78 -2.33
CA VAL A 342 17.54 -12.41 -2.13
C VAL A 342 17.16 -12.58 -0.67
N ILE A 343 16.55 -11.53 -0.11
CA ILE A 343 15.90 -11.59 1.20
C ILE A 343 14.44 -12.00 1.00
N TYR A 344 14.09 -13.19 1.49
CA TYR A 344 12.76 -13.75 1.43
C TYR A 344 11.83 -13.00 2.38
N GLY A 345 10.77 -12.43 1.81
CA GLY A 345 9.82 -11.62 2.52
C GLY A 345 8.82 -12.45 3.31
N ARG A 346 8.07 -11.76 4.17
CA ARG A 346 6.92 -12.35 4.85
C ARG A 346 5.67 -12.11 4.00
N PHE A 347 4.96 -13.19 3.68
CA PHE A 347 3.72 -13.11 2.93
C PHE A 347 2.52 -12.69 3.76
#